data_AF-X5LMP5-F1
#
_entry.id   AF-X5LMP5-F1
#
_cell.length_a   1.000
_cell.length_b   1.000
_cell.length_c   1.000
_cell.angle_alpha   90.00
_cell.angle_beta   90.00
_cell.angle_gamma   90.00
#
_symmetry.space_group_name_H-M   'P 1'
#
loop_
_entity.id
_entity.type
_entity.pdbx_description
1 polymer ?
#
loop_
_entity_poly.entity_id
_entity_poly.type
_entity_poly.pdbx_seq_one_letter_code
_entity_poly.pdbx_strand_id
1 'polypeptide(L)'
;MRLSKNLRLSIFFMLIICISSIVTVSISEVFHAPYCQIFAYDSQKDITKPGQNSFTASQIKNCLLQNGFRNIKRLRLDDKGIWRALVEFKKCHFFVSVDYSGIVSIQNERKKCD
;
A
#
# COMPACT_ATOMS: atom_id res chain seq x y z
N MET A 1 -18.88 50.79 -30.60
CA MET A 1 -18.12 49.61 -31.09
C MET A 1 -16.92 49.21 -30.20
N ARG A 2 -16.91 49.56 -28.89
CA ARG A 2 -15.79 49.30 -27.95
C ARG A 2 -16.17 48.26 -26.88
N LEU A 3 -17.46 48.16 -26.56
CA LEU A 3 -18.03 47.19 -25.60
C LEU A 3 -17.92 45.73 -26.09
N SER A 4 -18.10 45.48 -27.39
CA SER A 4 -18.02 44.13 -27.97
C SER A 4 -16.60 43.55 -27.98
N LYS A 5 -15.56 44.40 -28.01
CA LYS A 5 -14.15 43.99 -27.94
C LYS A 5 -13.77 43.52 -26.53
N ASN A 6 -14.23 44.25 -25.51
CA ASN A 6 -14.01 43.90 -24.10
C ASN A 6 -14.78 42.65 -23.70
N LEU A 7 -16.00 42.46 -24.23
CA LEU A 7 -16.80 41.25 -23.99
C LEU A 7 -16.13 40.01 -24.62
N ARG A 8 -15.64 40.12 -25.86
CA ARG A 8 -14.90 39.03 -26.50
C ARG A 8 -13.61 38.67 -25.75
N LEU A 9 -12.86 39.68 -25.32
CA LEU A 9 -11.62 39.47 -24.56
C LEU A 9 -11.90 38.75 -23.21
N SER A 10 -12.95 39.16 -22.50
CA SER A 10 -13.39 38.52 -21.25
C SER A 10 -13.78 37.04 -21.46
N ILE A 11 -14.49 36.74 -22.56
CA ILE A 11 -14.86 35.35 -22.91
C ILE A 11 -13.60 34.51 -23.19
N PHE A 12 -12.60 35.04 -23.90
CA PHE A 12 -11.34 34.32 -24.13
C PHE A 12 -10.56 34.06 -22.84
N PHE A 13 -10.51 35.02 -21.91
CA PHE A 13 -9.87 34.83 -20.60
C PHE A 13 -10.57 33.75 -19.77
N MET A 14 -11.92 33.73 -19.75
CA MET A 14 -12.68 32.69 -19.06
C MET A 14 -12.48 31.30 -19.69
N LEU A 15 -12.34 31.21 -21.02
CA LEU A 15 -12.05 29.94 -21.69
C LEU A 15 -10.66 29.40 -21.30
N ILE A 16 -9.63 30.26 -21.21
CA ILE A 16 -8.26 29.88 -20.83
C ILE A 16 -8.19 29.40 -19.36
N ILE A 17 -8.95 30.03 -18.46
CA ILE A 17 -9.04 29.63 -17.04
C ILE A 17 -9.75 28.26 -16.90
N CYS A 18 -10.74 27.97 -17.76
CA CYS A 18 -11.41 26.66 -17.75
C CYS A 18 -10.52 25.51 -18.28
N ILE A 19 -9.62 25.79 -19.23
CA ILE A 19 -8.73 24.76 -19.82
C ILE A 19 -7.55 24.43 -18.89
N SER A 20 -7.20 25.31 -17.95
CA SER A 20 -6.11 25.08 -16.97
C SER A 20 -6.49 24.15 -15.81
N SER A 21 -7.74 23.65 -15.78
CA SER A 21 -8.14 22.57 -14.87
C SER A 21 -7.82 21.16 -15.41
N ILE A 22 -7.14 21.06 -16.56
CA ILE A 22 -6.64 19.77 -17.07
C ILE A 22 -5.36 19.39 -16.30
N VAL A 23 -5.34 18.17 -15.78
CA VAL A 23 -4.20 17.43 -15.20
C VAL A 23 -3.88 17.69 -13.72
N THR A 24 -4.63 17.03 -12.84
CA THR A 24 -4.05 16.10 -11.85
C THR A 24 -5.20 15.36 -11.15
N VAL A 25 -5.96 14.55 -11.91
CA VAL A 25 -6.53 13.36 -11.27
C VAL A 25 -5.31 12.54 -10.91
N SER A 26 -4.90 12.64 -9.64
CA SER A 26 -3.89 11.77 -9.06
C SER A 26 -4.26 10.35 -9.46
N ILE A 27 -3.42 9.72 -10.28
CA ILE A 27 -3.41 8.27 -10.45
C ILE A 27 -2.84 7.69 -9.15
N SER A 28 -3.58 7.90 -8.07
CA SER A 28 -3.58 7.01 -6.92
C SER A 28 -4.60 5.93 -7.24
N GLU A 29 -4.38 5.22 -8.36
CA GLU A 29 -4.73 3.81 -8.36
C GLU A 29 -3.86 3.20 -7.27
N VAL A 30 -4.41 3.19 -6.05
CA VAL A 30 -4.03 2.24 -5.02
C VAL A 30 -4.10 0.91 -5.74
N PHE A 31 -2.94 0.38 -6.15
CA PHE A 31 -2.81 -0.91 -6.81
C PHE A 31 -3.47 -1.94 -5.90
N HIS A 32 -4.77 -2.16 -6.00
CA HIS A 32 -5.47 -3.01 -5.06
C HIS A 32 -5.10 -4.43 -5.45
N ALA A 33 -4.14 -4.98 -4.72
CA ALA A 33 -3.74 -6.36 -4.89
C ALA A 33 -4.85 -7.21 -4.26
N PRO A 34 -5.69 -7.92 -5.04
CA PRO A 34 -6.79 -8.70 -4.47
C PRO A 34 -6.31 -9.84 -3.58
N TYR A 35 -5.02 -10.19 -3.70
CA TYR A 35 -4.33 -11.17 -2.87
C TYR A 35 -3.84 -10.61 -1.53
N CYS A 36 -3.87 -9.28 -1.34
CA CYS A 36 -3.37 -8.64 -0.14
C CYS A 36 -4.51 -8.36 0.84
N GLN A 37 -4.50 -9.06 1.96
CA GLN A 37 -5.46 -8.81 3.03
C GLN A 37 -4.87 -7.84 4.06
N ILE A 38 -5.75 -7.09 4.70
CA ILE A 38 -5.40 -6.16 5.77
C ILE A 38 -4.84 -6.97 6.94
N PHE A 39 -3.73 -6.51 7.52
CA PHE A 39 -3.15 -7.18 8.68
C PHE A 39 -4.13 -7.17 9.86
N ALA A 40 -4.34 -8.34 10.45
CA ALA A 40 -5.05 -8.44 11.71
C ALA A 40 -4.03 -8.25 12.84
N TYR A 41 -4.13 -7.13 13.56
CA TYR A 41 -3.42 -6.96 14.82
C TYR A 41 -4.22 -7.70 15.90
N ASP A 42 -4.03 -9.01 16.00
CA ASP A 42 -4.51 -9.76 17.15
C ASP A 42 -3.32 -10.15 18.02
N SER A 43 -3.16 -9.40 19.10
CA SER A 43 -2.00 -9.45 19.98
C SER A 43 -2.06 -10.67 20.89
N GLN A 44 -2.01 -11.89 20.36
CA GLN A 44 -1.61 -13.07 21.17
C GLN A 44 -1.46 -14.38 20.41
N LYS A 45 -1.92 -14.50 19.16
CA LYS A 45 -1.94 -15.81 18.49
C LYS A 45 -1.41 -15.69 17.07
N ASP A 46 -0.34 -16.43 16.78
CA ASP A 46 0.05 -16.70 15.40
C ASP A 46 -1.06 -17.55 14.76
N ILE A 47 -1.92 -16.89 13.99
CA ILE A 47 -3.04 -17.52 13.29
C ILE A 47 -2.65 -18.03 11.89
N THR A 48 -1.36 -17.97 11.53
CA THR A 48 -0.92 -18.36 10.20
C THR A 48 -1.15 -19.84 9.94
N LYS A 49 -1.74 -20.12 8.77
CA LYS A 49 -2.01 -21.49 8.33
C LYS A 49 -0.85 -21.99 7.46
N PRO A 50 -0.21 -23.12 7.79
CA PRO A 50 0.77 -23.72 6.90
C PRO A 50 0.10 -24.19 5.61
N GLY A 51 0.82 -24.19 4.50
CA GLY A 51 0.29 -24.60 3.20
C GLY A 51 1.19 -24.21 2.04
N GLN A 52 0.98 -24.81 0.87
CA GLN A 52 1.77 -24.48 -0.30
C GLN A 52 1.44 -23.06 -0.79
N ASN A 53 2.43 -22.17 -0.72
CA ASN A 53 2.27 -20.78 -1.08
C ASN A 53 2.62 -20.56 -2.55
N SER A 54 1.72 -19.94 -3.30
CA SER A 54 1.92 -19.62 -4.72
C SER A 54 2.37 -18.17 -4.96
N PHE A 55 2.45 -17.35 -3.91
CA PHE A 55 2.86 -15.96 -4.04
C PHE A 55 4.36 -15.83 -4.27
N THR A 56 4.73 -14.88 -5.11
CA THR A 56 6.11 -14.47 -5.33
C THR A 56 6.57 -13.48 -4.25
N ALA A 57 7.89 -13.37 -4.04
CA ALA A 57 8.46 -12.38 -3.13
C ALA A 57 8.03 -10.94 -3.47
N SER A 58 7.87 -10.62 -4.76
CA SER A 58 7.42 -9.29 -5.21
C SER A 58 5.98 -8.99 -4.79
N GLN A 59 5.08 -9.97 -4.97
CA GLN A 59 3.69 -9.85 -4.52
C GLN A 59 3.61 -9.61 -3.01
N ILE A 60 4.34 -10.39 -2.22
CA ILE A 60 4.35 -10.22 -0.76
C ILE A 60 4.92 -8.88 -0.35
N LYS A 61 6.02 -8.44 -0.96
CA LYS A 61 6.59 -7.11 -0.70
C LYS A 61 5.58 -6.01 -0.97
N ASN A 62 4.88 -6.07 -2.10
CA ASN A 62 3.84 -5.10 -2.43
C ASN A 62 2.67 -5.14 -1.43
N CYS A 63 2.26 -6.33 -0.99
CA CYS A 63 1.22 -6.45 0.02
C CYS A 63 1.61 -5.83 1.36
N LEU A 64 2.84 -6.05 1.81
CA LEU A 64 3.35 -5.45 3.04
C LEU A 64 3.38 -3.90 2.93
N LEU A 65 3.81 -3.36 1.78
CA LEU A 65 3.79 -1.92 1.54
C LEU A 65 2.36 -1.35 1.59
N GLN A 66 1.38 -2.04 1.00
CA GLN A 66 -0.03 -1.64 1.04
C GLN A 66 -0.62 -1.64 2.45
N ASN A 67 -0.15 -2.55 3.29
CA ASN A 67 -0.49 -2.60 4.72
C ASN A 67 0.22 -1.52 5.56
N GLY A 68 1.01 -0.64 4.94
CA GLY A 68 1.70 0.45 5.62
C GLY A 68 3.02 0.04 6.29
N PHE A 69 3.46 -1.20 6.09
CA PHE A 69 4.79 -1.63 6.53
C PHE A 69 5.88 -1.00 5.68
N ARG A 70 7.00 -0.69 6.32
CA ARG A 70 8.18 -0.08 5.70
C ARG A 70 9.42 -0.90 6.02
N ASN A 71 10.55 -0.54 5.40
CA ASN A 71 11.86 -1.11 5.74
C ASN A 71 11.88 -2.65 5.75
N ILE A 72 11.21 -3.27 4.75
CA ILE A 72 11.02 -4.72 4.67
C ILE A 72 12.37 -5.40 4.46
N LYS A 73 12.78 -6.22 5.42
CA LYS A 73 14.04 -6.96 5.47
C LYS A 73 13.79 -8.44 5.71
N ARG A 74 14.77 -9.27 5.35
CA ARG A 74 14.75 -10.73 5.60
C ARG A 74 13.49 -11.42 5.07
N LEU A 75 12.93 -10.92 3.96
CA LEU A 75 11.77 -11.51 3.31
C LEU A 75 12.16 -12.89 2.75
N ARG A 76 11.52 -13.94 3.25
CA ARG A 76 11.78 -15.33 2.82
C ARG A 76 10.54 -16.19 3.00
N LEU A 77 10.40 -17.20 2.14
CA LEU A 77 9.46 -18.29 2.33
C LEU A 77 10.11 -19.34 3.23
N ASP A 78 9.42 -19.77 4.28
CA ASP A 78 9.89 -20.87 5.14
C ASP A 78 9.47 -22.25 4.62
N ASP A 79 9.90 -23.28 5.33
CA ASP A 79 9.62 -24.70 5.07
C ASP A 79 8.13 -25.07 5.22
N LYS A 80 7.34 -24.23 5.89
CA LYS A 80 5.89 -24.39 6.08
C LYS A 80 5.07 -23.65 5.02
N GLY A 81 5.73 -22.99 4.08
CA GLY A 81 5.09 -22.14 3.07
C GLY A 81 4.55 -20.83 3.63
N ILE A 82 5.12 -20.33 4.73
CA ILE A 82 4.76 -19.04 5.32
C ILE A 82 5.84 -18.03 4.94
N TRP A 83 5.43 -16.92 4.36
CA TRP A 83 6.33 -15.80 4.12
C TRP A 83 6.62 -15.09 5.42
N ARG A 84 7.90 -14.88 5.74
CA ARG A 84 8.35 -14.16 6.93
C ARG A 84 9.13 -12.94 6.53
N ALA A 85 8.92 -11.83 7.23
CA ALA A 85 9.71 -10.61 7.06
C ALA A 85 9.91 -9.88 8.38
N LEU A 86 11.00 -9.13 8.45
CA LEU A 86 11.18 -8.06 9.43
C LEU A 86 10.70 -6.77 8.78
N VAL A 87 9.79 -6.06 9.44
CA VAL A 87 9.19 -4.83 8.92
C VAL A 87 9.19 -3.75 9.98
N GLU A 88 9.11 -2.50 9.53
CA GLU A 88 8.93 -1.34 10.37
C GLU A 88 7.47 -0.86 10.27
N PHE A 89 6.83 -0.66 11.41
CA PHE A 89 5.49 -0.09 11.52
C PHE A 89 5.42 0.80 12.76
N LYS A 90 4.92 2.03 12.60
CA LYS A 90 4.84 3.01 13.72
C LYS A 90 6.17 3.17 14.49
N LYS A 91 7.31 3.23 13.77
CA LYS A 91 8.68 3.32 14.33
C LYS A 91 9.13 2.12 15.18
N CYS A 92 8.40 1.02 15.12
CA CYS A 92 8.78 -0.23 15.77
C CYS A 92 9.05 -1.31 14.73
N HIS A 93 10.02 -2.16 15.01
CA HIS A 93 10.32 -3.32 14.20
C HIS A 93 9.51 -4.53 14.67
N PHE A 94 8.87 -5.21 13.72
CA PHE A 94 8.05 -6.39 13.94
C PHE A 94 8.47 -7.52 13.01
N PHE A 95 8.36 -8.75 13.49
CA PHE A 95 8.30 -9.90 12.60
C PHE A 95 6.85 -10.09 12.15
N VAL A 96 6.67 -10.20 10.84
CA VAL A 96 5.37 -10.49 10.23
C VAL A 96 5.44 -11.78 9.46
N SER A 97 4.29 -12.46 9.46
CA SER A 97 4.06 -13.71 8.74
C SER A 97 2.90 -13.50 7.78
N VAL A 98 3.04 -14.01 6.55
CA VAL A 98 1.97 -14.01 5.54
C VAL A 98 1.74 -15.45 5.10
N ASP A 99 0.52 -15.94 5.30
CA ASP A 99 0.16 -17.31 4.95
C ASP A 99 -0.21 -17.48 3.47
N TYR A 100 -0.58 -18.71 3.07
CA TYR A 100 -0.97 -19.01 1.70
C TYR A 100 -2.29 -18.33 1.26
N SER A 101 -3.10 -17.85 2.21
CA SER A 101 -4.34 -17.12 1.95
C SER A 101 -4.13 -15.61 1.82
N GLY A 102 -2.90 -15.13 2.06
CA GLY A 102 -2.56 -13.70 2.02
C GLY A 102 -2.87 -12.96 3.33
N ILE A 103 -3.19 -13.68 4.41
CA ILE A 103 -3.43 -13.08 5.73
C ILE A 103 -2.08 -12.65 6.32
N VAL A 104 -1.97 -11.37 6.68
CA VAL A 104 -0.79 -10.82 7.35
C VAL A 104 -1.00 -10.84 8.87
N SER A 105 -0.09 -11.51 9.59
CA SER A 105 -0.07 -11.63 11.05
C SER A 105 1.19 -11.02 11.64
N ILE A 106 1.06 -10.26 12.72
CA ILE A 106 2.20 -9.66 13.44
C ILE A 106 2.57 -10.55 14.64
N GLN A 107 3.83 -10.99 14.69
CA GLN A 107 4.37 -11.72 15.83
C GLN A 107 4.93 -10.72 16.86
N ASN A 108 4.23 -10.58 17.99
CA ASN A 108 4.49 -9.55 18.99
C ASN A 108 5.68 -9.89 19.93
N GLU A 109 6.26 -11.09 19.82
CA GLU A 109 7.28 -11.60 20.75
C GLU A 109 8.59 -10.79 20.74
N ARG A 110 8.84 -9.97 19.72
CA ARG A 110 10.06 -9.13 19.60
C ARG A 110 9.76 -7.74 19.06
N LYS A 111 8.78 -7.04 19.64
CA LYS A 111 8.60 -5.61 19.37
C LYS A 111 9.81 -4.84 19.89
N LYS A 112 10.64 -4.32 18.98
CA LYS A 112 11.71 -3.37 19.32
C LYS A 112 11.34 -2.01 18.72
N CYS A 113 11.00 -1.07 19.58
CA CYS A 113 10.78 0.32 19.19
C CYS A 113 12.06 1.09 19.47
N ASP A 114 12.46 1.94 18.53
CA ASP A 114 13.53 2.92 18.72
C ASP A 114 12.97 4.22 19.31
#